data_AF-A0A8C7EFT1-F1
#
_entry.id   AF-A0A8C7EFT1-F1
#
_cell.length_a   1.000
_cell.length_b   1.000
_cell.length_c   1.000
_cell.angle_alpha   90.00
_cell.angle_beta   90.00
_cell.angle_gamma   90.00
#
_symmetry.space_group_name_H-M   'P 1'
#
loop_
_entity.id
_entity.type
_entity.pdbx_description
1 polymer ?
#
loop_
_entity_poly.entity_id
_entity_poly.type
_entity_poly.pdbx_seq_one_letter_code
_entity_poly.pdbx_strand_id
1 'polypeptide(L)'
;MPPSSTGSACARLTSTAKLQEAQKHRLRLVATDGAFSMDGDIAPLQEICRLAEKYEALVFIDECHATGFLGPNGRGTDELLGVMDKVTIINSTLGKALGGAAGGYTTGPKPLVDLLRQRSRPYLFSNSLPPAVVGCASKALDLLMESNAIAQSMAAKTQR
;
A
#
# COMPACT_ATOMS: atom_id res chain seq x y z
N MET A 1 -6.94 -15.25 13.87
CA MET A 1 -8.32 -14.75 14.07
C MET A 1 -8.73 -13.99 12.81
N PRO A 2 -9.93 -14.20 12.26
CA PRO A 2 -10.46 -13.29 11.24
C PRO A 2 -10.63 -11.91 11.89
N PRO A 3 -10.29 -10.79 11.21
CA PRO A 3 -10.46 -9.47 11.79
C PRO A 3 -11.94 -9.24 12.11
N SER A 4 -12.20 -8.99 13.39
CA SER A 4 -13.50 -8.69 13.96
C SER A 4 -13.99 -7.32 13.50
N SER A 5 -15.24 -7.26 13.02
CA SER A 5 -16.03 -6.06 12.74
C SER A 5 -15.31 -4.96 11.95
N THR A 6 -15.46 -4.97 10.63
CA THR A 6 -15.12 -3.85 9.75
C THR A 6 -15.67 -2.53 10.31
N GLY A 7 -14.78 -1.64 10.77
CA GLY A 7 -15.15 -0.29 11.21
C GLY A 7 -15.89 0.48 10.11
N SER A 8 -16.59 1.56 10.49
CA SER A 8 -17.47 2.31 9.58
C SER A 8 -16.76 2.85 8.32
N ALA A 9 -15.44 3.01 8.37
CA ALA A 9 -14.59 3.41 7.25
C ALA A 9 -14.45 2.28 6.21
N CYS A 10 -14.15 1.05 6.65
CA CYS A 10 -14.02 -0.13 5.79
C CYS A 10 -15.33 -0.46 5.06
N ALA A 11 -16.48 -0.30 5.74
CA ALA A 11 -17.79 -0.57 5.16
C ALA A 11 -18.14 0.34 3.96
N ARG A 12 -17.58 1.56 3.87
CA ARG A 12 -17.81 2.46 2.74
C ARG A 12 -17.02 2.07 1.49
N LEU A 13 -15.87 1.41 1.67
CA LEU A 13 -14.98 1.03 0.57
C LEU A 13 -15.50 -0.15 -0.26
N THR A 14 -16.39 -0.96 0.31
CA THR A 14 -17.04 -2.09 -0.37
C THR A 14 -18.41 -1.72 -0.97
N SER A 15 -18.82 -0.46 -0.87
CA SER A 15 -20.07 0.02 -1.47
C SER A 15 -19.94 0.19 -2.98
N THR A 16 -20.85 -0.42 -3.75
CA THR A 16 -20.85 -0.34 -5.21
C THR A 16 -21.36 0.99 -5.75
N ALA A 17 -22.05 1.79 -4.94
CA ALA A 17 -22.74 3.01 -5.40
C ALA A 17 -21.77 4.00 -6.05
N LYS A 18 -20.58 4.19 -5.45
CA LYS A 18 -19.54 5.08 -5.99
C LYS A 18 -18.89 4.53 -7.26
N LEU A 19 -18.70 3.21 -7.34
CA LEU A 19 -18.18 2.57 -8.55
C LEU A 19 -19.16 2.69 -9.71
N GLN A 20 -20.47 2.52 -9.46
CA GLN A 20 -21.53 2.72 -10.45
C GLN A 20 -21.59 4.18 -10.93
N GLU A 21 -21.57 5.15 -10.01
CA GLU A 21 -21.54 6.58 -10.34
C GLU A 21 -20.33 6.94 -11.23
N ALA A 22 -19.18 6.31 -10.97
CA ALA A 22 -17.94 6.55 -11.69
C ALA A 22 -17.86 5.86 -13.07
N GLN A 23 -18.83 5.00 -13.45
CA GLN A 23 -18.81 4.29 -14.74
C GLN A 23 -18.84 5.23 -15.97
N LYS A 24 -19.31 6.47 -15.79
CA LYS A 24 -19.25 7.51 -16.84
C LYS A 24 -17.83 8.00 -17.15
N HIS A 25 -16.84 7.68 -16.31
CA HIS A 25 -15.46 8.13 -16.49
C HIS A 25 -14.59 7.04 -17.11
N ARG A 26 -13.65 7.46 -17.97
CA ARG A 26 -12.71 6.57 -18.66
C ARG A 26 -11.78 5.80 -17.70
N LEU A 27 -11.36 6.44 -16.61
CA LEU A 27 -10.48 5.87 -15.61
C LEU A 27 -11.16 5.96 -14.25
N ARG A 28 -11.08 4.86 -13.51
CA ARG A 28 -11.67 4.70 -12.17
C ARG A 28 -10.59 4.16 -11.27
N LEU A 29 -10.47 4.74 -10.07
CA LEU A 29 -9.48 4.34 -9.07
C LEU A 29 -10.19 4.17 -7.75
N VAL A 30 -10.04 2.99 -7.14
CA VAL A 30 -10.36 2.80 -5.72
C VAL A 30 -9.07 3.05 -4.94
N ALA A 31 -9.10 4.00 -4.02
CA ALA A 31 -7.97 4.35 -3.18
C ALA A 31 -8.31 4.07 -1.71
N THR A 32 -7.41 3.41 -1.00
CA THR A 32 -7.56 3.10 0.43
C THR A 32 -6.20 3.00 1.11
N ASP A 33 -6.16 3.16 2.42
CA ASP A 33 -5.05 2.64 3.22
C ASP A 33 -5.15 1.11 3.25
N GLY A 34 -4.03 0.41 3.25
CA GLY A 34 -3.99 -1.03 3.49
C GLY A 34 -4.28 -1.35 4.96
N ALA A 35 -3.62 -0.63 5.86
CA ALA A 35 -3.83 -0.67 7.30
C ALA A 35 -4.14 0.73 7.84
N PHE A 36 -5.30 0.90 8.49
CA PHE A 36 -5.73 2.17 9.05
C PHE A 36 -5.00 2.48 10.35
N SER A 37 -4.34 3.64 10.42
CA SER A 37 -3.42 3.97 11.51
C SER A 37 -4.07 4.13 12.90
N MET A 38 -5.34 4.52 12.94
CA MET A 38 -6.02 4.86 14.19
C MET A 38 -6.43 3.60 14.96
N ASP A 39 -7.12 2.70 14.27
CA ASP A 39 -7.72 1.51 14.89
C ASP A 39 -6.93 0.23 14.58
N GLY A 40 -6.02 0.27 13.61
CA GLY A 40 -5.25 -0.90 13.15
C GLY A 40 -6.05 -1.83 12.23
N ASP A 41 -7.26 -1.43 11.82
CA ASP A 41 -8.09 -2.19 10.88
C ASP A 41 -7.36 -2.41 9.56
N ILE A 42 -7.45 -3.62 9.01
CA ILE A 42 -6.97 -3.93 7.67
C ILE A 42 -8.13 -3.73 6.68
N ALA A 43 -7.88 -3.00 5.60
CA ALA A 43 -8.87 -2.80 4.56
C ALA A 43 -9.31 -4.14 3.95
N PRO A 44 -10.59 -4.29 3.56
CA PRO A 44 -11.09 -5.52 2.95
C PRO A 44 -10.63 -5.64 1.49
N LEU A 45 -9.31 -5.72 1.26
CA LEU A 45 -8.70 -5.63 -0.07
C LEU A 45 -9.17 -6.73 -1.02
N GLN A 46 -9.47 -7.94 -0.52
CA GLN A 46 -10.03 -9.01 -1.35
C GLN A 46 -11.35 -8.60 -2.00
N GLU A 47 -12.24 -7.98 -1.23
CA GLU A 47 -13.53 -7.50 -1.73
C GLU A 47 -13.37 -6.27 -2.60
N ILE A 48 -12.50 -5.34 -2.22
CA ILE A 48 -12.17 -4.16 -3.03
C ILE A 48 -11.63 -4.59 -4.40
N CYS A 49 -10.69 -5.53 -4.45
CA CYS A 49 -10.12 -6.03 -5.71
C CYS A 49 -11.18 -6.73 -6.56
N ARG A 50 -12.06 -7.54 -5.95
CA ARG A 50 -13.18 -8.21 -6.66
C ARG A 50 -14.14 -7.19 -7.29
N LEU A 51 -14.47 -6.13 -6.56
CA LEU A 51 -15.31 -5.05 -7.07
C LEU A 51 -14.59 -4.23 -8.14
N ALA A 52 -13.32 -3.89 -7.94
CA ALA A 52 -12.53 -3.16 -8.91
C ALA A 52 -12.43 -3.91 -10.25
N GLU A 53 -12.24 -5.22 -10.22
CA GLU A 53 -12.27 -6.09 -11.41
C GLU A 53 -13.64 -6.04 -12.10
N LYS A 54 -14.75 -6.19 -11.34
CA LYS A 54 -16.12 -6.11 -11.89
C LYS A 54 -16.43 -4.78 -12.57
N TYR A 55 -15.93 -3.67 -12.02
CA TYR A 55 -16.22 -2.31 -12.51
C TYR A 55 -15.06 -1.71 -13.35
N GLU A 56 -14.08 -2.54 -13.73
CA GLU A 56 -12.90 -2.13 -14.50
C GLU A 56 -12.23 -0.87 -13.93
N ALA A 57 -11.98 -0.91 -12.63
CA ALA A 57 -11.28 0.11 -11.86
C ALA A 57 -9.89 -0.37 -11.46
N LEU A 58 -8.97 0.57 -11.34
CA LEU A 58 -7.65 0.35 -10.76
C LEU A 58 -7.75 0.35 -9.23
N VAL A 59 -6.80 -0.30 -8.57
CA VAL A 59 -6.70 -0.31 -7.11
C VAL A 59 -5.40 0.38 -6.68
N PHE A 60 -5.52 1.39 -5.84
CA PHE A 60 -4.43 2.07 -5.15
C PHE A 60 -4.50 1.76 -3.66
N ILE A 61 -3.38 1.37 -3.08
CA ILE A 61 -3.25 1.19 -1.63
C ILE A 61 -2.11 2.03 -1.06
N ASP A 62 -2.36 2.63 0.11
CA ASP A 62 -1.32 3.22 0.97
C ASP A 62 -0.87 2.19 2.02
N GLU A 63 0.38 1.76 1.91
CA GLU A 63 1.04 0.74 2.72
C GLU A 63 1.96 1.36 3.79
N CYS A 64 1.87 2.66 4.06
CA CYS A 64 2.75 3.32 5.02
C CYS A 64 2.73 2.66 6.42
N HIS A 65 1.61 2.07 6.83
CA HIS A 65 1.45 1.41 8.14
C HIS A 65 1.58 -0.13 8.08
N ALA A 66 2.12 -0.67 7.00
CA ALA A 66 2.11 -2.11 6.75
C ALA A 66 3.41 -2.62 6.12
N THR A 67 4.03 -1.86 5.21
CA THR A 67 5.34 -2.17 4.67
C THR A 67 6.36 -2.37 5.80
N GLY A 68 7.12 -3.45 5.70
CA GLY A 68 8.20 -3.85 6.60
C GLY A 68 7.81 -4.90 7.65
N PHE A 69 6.51 -5.16 7.87
CA PHE A 69 6.10 -6.09 8.93
C PHE A 69 4.75 -6.80 8.71
N LEU A 70 3.90 -6.37 7.77
CA LEU A 70 2.70 -7.13 7.38
C LEU A 70 2.95 -7.97 6.13
N GLY A 71 2.38 -9.17 6.12
CA GLY A 71 2.61 -10.18 5.09
C GLY A 71 3.80 -11.10 5.43
N PRO A 72 3.87 -12.30 4.80
CA PRO A 72 4.94 -13.27 5.03
C PRO A 72 6.35 -12.73 4.91
N ASN A 73 6.59 -11.73 4.06
CA ASN A 73 7.90 -11.11 3.86
C ASN A 73 7.90 -9.61 4.21
N GLY A 74 6.87 -9.13 4.91
CA GLY A 74 6.75 -7.72 5.26
C GLY A 74 6.47 -6.82 4.07
N ARG A 75 5.90 -7.31 2.95
CA ARG A 75 5.64 -6.46 1.78
C ARG A 75 4.49 -5.49 2.00
N GLY A 76 3.46 -5.93 2.73
CA GLY A 76 2.26 -5.15 2.96
C GLY A 76 0.99 -5.96 3.10
N THR A 77 -0.14 -5.26 3.09
CA THR A 77 -1.47 -5.87 3.25
C THR A 77 -1.92 -6.63 2.01
N ASP A 78 -1.42 -6.28 0.83
CA ASP A 78 -1.66 -7.00 -0.42
C ASP A 78 -1.03 -8.41 -0.42
N GLU A 79 0.18 -8.54 0.12
CA GLU A 79 0.85 -9.82 0.35
C GLU A 79 0.14 -10.61 1.45
N LEU A 80 -0.22 -9.95 2.56
CA LEU A 80 -0.96 -10.57 3.67
C LEU A 80 -2.29 -11.19 3.21
N LEU A 81 -3.00 -10.52 2.31
CA LEU A 81 -4.33 -10.92 1.84
C LEU A 81 -4.31 -11.72 0.53
N GLY A 82 -3.13 -11.95 -0.05
CA GLY A 82 -2.96 -12.72 -1.28
C GLY A 82 -3.54 -12.06 -2.53
N VAL A 83 -3.47 -10.73 -2.62
CA VAL A 83 -4.05 -9.92 -3.71
C VAL A 83 -3.03 -9.06 -4.45
N MET A 84 -1.73 -9.35 -4.31
CA MET A 84 -0.64 -8.60 -4.97
C MET A 84 -0.88 -8.39 -6.48
N ASP A 85 -1.35 -9.43 -7.19
CA ASP A 85 -1.58 -9.35 -8.65
C ASP A 85 -2.81 -8.50 -9.04
N LYS A 86 -3.60 -8.06 -8.06
CA LYS A 86 -4.83 -7.28 -8.27
C LYS A 86 -4.66 -5.80 -7.88
N VAL A 87 -3.65 -5.48 -7.08
CA VAL A 87 -3.34 -4.12 -6.67
C VAL A 87 -2.51 -3.46 -7.77
N THR A 88 -3.00 -2.33 -8.29
CA THR A 88 -2.34 -1.64 -9.41
C THR A 88 -1.23 -0.70 -8.93
N ILE A 89 -1.47 0.02 -7.83
CA ILE A 89 -0.58 1.08 -7.35
C ILE A 89 -0.38 0.89 -5.85
N ILE A 90 0.87 0.90 -5.43
CA ILE A 90 1.23 0.88 -4.01
C ILE A 90 2.01 2.15 -3.71
N ASN A 91 1.51 2.92 -2.75
CA ASN A 91 2.26 3.99 -2.12
C ASN A 91 2.74 3.55 -0.74
N SER A 92 3.93 3.96 -0.36
CA SER A 92 4.38 3.82 1.03
C SER A 92 5.47 4.85 1.35
N THR A 93 5.92 4.84 2.59
CA THR A 93 6.90 5.78 3.12
C THR A 93 8.22 5.09 3.48
N LEU A 94 9.31 5.85 3.35
CA LEU A 94 10.63 5.49 3.87
C LEU A 94 10.82 5.98 5.32
N GLY A 95 9.88 6.77 5.84
CA GLY A 95 9.95 7.39 7.17
C GLY A 95 9.43 6.54 8.32
N LYS A 96 9.05 5.27 8.09
CA LYS A 96 8.55 4.35 9.11
C LYS A 96 9.44 3.11 9.22
N ALA A 97 8.94 1.93 8.87
CA ALA A 97 9.69 0.68 9.02
C ALA A 97 10.97 0.60 8.15
N LEU A 98 11.02 1.33 7.04
CA LEU A 98 12.13 1.31 6.08
C LEU A 98 13.26 2.30 6.41
N GLY A 99 13.69 2.33 7.67
CA GLY A 99 14.81 3.14 8.13
C GLY A 99 14.45 4.47 8.81
N GLY A 100 13.16 4.80 8.92
CA GLY A 100 12.66 5.88 9.78
C GLY A 100 13.07 7.31 9.41
N ALA A 101 13.67 7.51 8.22
CA ALA A 101 14.27 8.79 7.84
C ALA A 101 13.26 9.73 7.15
N ALA A 102 13.26 9.77 5.81
CA ALA A 102 12.38 10.66 5.04
C ALA A 102 12.12 10.10 3.64
N GLY A 103 11.00 10.53 3.05
CA GLY A 103 10.63 10.19 1.69
C GLY A 103 9.53 9.14 1.59
N GLY A 104 9.23 8.77 0.35
CA GLY A 104 8.22 7.79 0.01
C GLY A 104 8.40 7.32 -1.42
N TYR A 105 7.63 6.31 -1.79
CA TYR A 105 7.71 5.70 -3.10
C TYR A 105 6.32 5.32 -3.59
N THR A 106 6.20 5.23 -4.92
CA THR A 106 5.03 4.72 -5.63
C THR A 106 5.52 3.60 -6.54
N THR A 107 4.90 2.43 -6.44
CA THR A 107 5.08 1.33 -7.39
C THR A 107 3.83 1.17 -8.24
N GLY A 108 3.98 0.60 -9.42
CA GLY A 108 2.89 0.34 -10.34
C GLY A 108 3.41 0.10 -11.77
N PRO A 109 2.52 0.05 -12.76
CA PRO A 109 2.89 -0.17 -14.15
C PRO A 109 3.87 0.90 -14.66
N LYS A 110 4.83 0.49 -15.49
CA LYS A 110 5.82 1.41 -16.08
C LYS A 110 5.19 2.67 -16.72
N PRO A 111 4.11 2.60 -17.51
CA PRO A 111 3.49 3.80 -18.08
C PRO A 111 2.99 4.79 -17.03
N LEU A 112 2.51 4.30 -15.87
CA LEU A 112 2.10 5.14 -14.76
C LEU A 112 3.31 5.82 -14.12
N VAL A 113 4.36 5.06 -13.82
CA VAL A 113 5.59 5.60 -13.22
C VAL A 113 6.22 6.65 -14.13
N ASP A 114 6.30 6.39 -15.43
CA ASP A 114 6.82 7.32 -16.42
C ASP A 114 5.98 8.61 -16.47
N LEU A 115 4.64 8.48 -16.44
CA LEU A 115 3.73 9.63 -16.37
C LEU A 115 3.95 10.46 -15.11
N LEU A 116 4.06 9.82 -13.94
CA LEU A 116 4.27 10.51 -12.67
C LEU A 116 5.61 11.27 -12.66
N ARG A 117 6.68 10.68 -13.20
CA ARG A 117 7.98 11.34 -13.33
C ARG A 117 7.93 12.59 -14.23
N GLN A 118 7.02 12.63 -15.19
CA GLN A 118 6.87 13.75 -16.13
C GLN A 118 5.81 14.79 -15.74
N ARG A 119 4.87 14.45 -14.84
CA ARG A 119 3.71 15.30 -14.53
C ARG A 119 3.53 15.63 -13.06
N SER A 120 4.11 14.85 -12.15
CA SER A 120 3.94 15.06 -10.71
C SER A 120 4.73 16.29 -10.26
N ARG A 121 4.02 17.36 -9.89
CA ARG A 121 4.65 18.61 -9.41
C ARG A 121 5.58 18.38 -8.21
N PRO A 122 5.19 17.59 -7.17
CA PRO A 122 6.09 17.30 -6.05
C PRO A 122 7.36 16.54 -6.44
N TYR A 123 7.32 15.76 -7.53
CA TYR A 123 8.50 15.08 -8.04
C TYR A 123 9.40 16.01 -8.88
N LEU A 124 8.80 16.87 -9.71
CA LEU A 124 9.51 17.75 -10.64
C LEU A 124 10.13 18.98 -9.98
N PHE A 125 9.46 19.55 -8.99
CA PHE A 125 9.83 20.84 -8.39
C PHE A 125 10.34 20.69 -6.94
N SER A 126 10.94 19.54 -6.63
CA SER A 126 11.55 19.26 -5.33
C SER A 126 12.95 18.67 -5.51
N ASN A 127 13.81 18.89 -4.51
CA ASN A 127 15.14 18.28 -4.49
C ASN A 127 15.03 16.77 -4.25
N SER A 128 15.97 16.02 -4.84
CA SER A 128 16.10 14.59 -4.57
C SER A 128 16.48 14.33 -3.12
N LEU A 129 16.11 13.14 -2.61
CA LEU A 129 16.48 12.72 -1.26
C LEU A 129 18.01 12.65 -1.10
N PRO A 130 18.55 12.98 0.10
CA PRO A 130 19.97 12.82 0.37
C PRO A 130 20.44 11.38 0.14
N PRO A 131 21.65 11.15 -0.41
CA PRO A 131 22.15 9.81 -0.69
C PRO A 131 22.13 8.88 0.52
N ALA A 132 22.42 9.38 1.72
CA ALA A 132 22.39 8.60 2.95
C ALA A 132 20.97 8.07 3.27
N VAL A 133 19.93 8.87 3.01
CA VAL A 133 18.52 8.46 3.24
C VAL A 133 18.16 7.31 2.30
N VAL A 134 18.53 7.43 1.02
CA VAL A 134 18.27 6.39 0.01
C VAL A 134 19.09 5.13 0.29
N GLY A 135 20.34 5.26 0.73
CA GLY A 135 21.21 4.14 1.11
C GLY A 135 20.66 3.34 2.28
N CYS A 136 20.23 4.01 3.35
CA CYS A 136 19.59 3.35 4.50
C CYS A 136 18.29 2.64 4.10
N ALA A 137 17.43 3.29 3.33
CA ALA A 137 16.18 2.69 2.86
C ALA A 137 16.42 1.48 1.94
N SER A 138 17.40 1.57 1.04
CA SER A 138 17.77 0.45 0.15
C SER A 138 18.26 -0.74 0.97
N LYS A 139 19.15 -0.52 1.95
CA LYS A 139 19.61 -1.63 2.79
C LYS A 139 18.50 -2.22 3.66
N ALA A 140 17.56 -1.40 4.15
CA ALA A 140 16.39 -1.90 4.87
C ALA A 140 15.52 -2.82 4.00
N LEU A 141 15.32 -2.47 2.73
CA LEU A 141 14.63 -3.31 1.75
C LEU A 141 15.41 -4.60 1.47
N ASP A 142 16.74 -4.54 1.30
CA ASP A 142 17.56 -5.74 1.11
C ASP A 142 17.40 -6.72 2.28
N LEU A 143 17.45 -6.22 3.52
CA LEU A 143 17.27 -7.05 4.72
C LEU A 143 15.89 -7.72 4.77
N LEU A 144 14.84 -7.02 4.34
CA LEU A 144 13.48 -7.58 4.26
C LEU A 144 13.34 -8.62 3.14
N MET A 145 14.07 -8.45 2.03
CA MET A 145 14.07 -9.41 0.92
C MET A 145 14.92 -10.64 1.20
N GLU A 146 15.99 -10.51 1.98
CA GLU A 146 16.89 -11.60 2.37
C GLU A 146 16.23 -12.57 3.37
N SER A 147 15.41 -12.05 4.29
CA SER A 147 14.80 -12.86 5.35
C SER A 147 13.49 -12.26 5.87
N ASN A 148 12.53 -13.14 6.18
CA ASN A 148 11.30 -12.75 6.88
C ASN A 148 11.44 -12.73 8.41
N ALA A 149 12.63 -12.97 8.97
CA ALA A 149 12.83 -13.05 10.42
C ALA A 149 12.37 -11.76 11.16
N ILE A 150 12.56 -10.60 10.54
CA ILE A 150 12.12 -9.31 11.10
C ILE A 150 10.59 -9.25 11.18
N ALA A 151 9.90 -9.56 10.07
CA ALA A 151 8.44 -9.57 10.01
C ALA A 151 7.84 -10.61 10.98
N GLN A 152 8.40 -11.81 11.02
CA GLN A 152 8.00 -12.87 11.95
C GLN A 152 8.21 -12.46 13.41
N SER A 153 9.36 -11.86 13.75
CA SER A 153 9.62 -11.39 15.12
C SER A 153 8.62 -10.31 15.54
N MET A 154 8.24 -9.40 14.64
CA MET A 154 7.24 -8.38 14.93
C MET A 154 5.86 -9.01 15.17
N ALA A 155 5.42 -9.93 14.31
CA ALA A 155 4.15 -10.64 14.48
C ALA A 155 4.10 -11.43 15.79
N ALA A 156 5.20 -12.11 16.15
CA ALA A 156 5.28 -12.86 17.41
C ALA A 156 5.17 -11.96 18.66
N LYS A 157 5.68 -10.74 18.59
CA LYS A 157 5.65 -9.77 19.72
C LYS A 157 4.31 -9.06 19.87
N THR A 158 3.47 -9.03 18.84
CA THR A 158 2.18 -8.33 18.83
C THR A 158 0.98 -9.24 19.07
N GLN A 159 1.18 -10.56 19.05
CA GLN A 159 0.18 -11.54 19.50
C GLN A 159 0.08 -11.50 21.03
N ARG A 160 -1.13 -11.22 21.54
CA ARG A 160 -1.48 -11.28 22.96
C ARG A 160 -2.18 -12.60 23.28
#